data_AF-A0A9C7WFW7-F1
#
_entry.id   AF-A0A9C7WFW7-F1
#
_cell.length_a   1.000
_cell.length_b   1.000
_cell.length_c   1.000
_cell.angle_alpha   90.00
_cell.angle_beta   90.00
_cell.angle_gamma   90.00
#
_symmetry.space_group_name_H-M   'P 1'
#
loop_
_entity.id
_entity.type
_entity.pdbx_description
1 polymer ?
#
loop_
_entity_poly.entity_id
_entity_poly.type
_entity_poly.pdbx_seq_one_letter_code
_entity_poly.pdbx_strand_id
1 'polypeptide(L)'
;MGKRAPIGPKALFQSLEVLLKGQFELIPVEHPTIEAVIVRKSDLRKLPRDKFIPMLLEEAGAIMDETDCLRVEVEISVSVTREVREE
;
A
#
# COMPACT_ATOMS: atom_id res chain seq x y z
N MET A 1 -0.07 -8.57 -2.28
CA MET A 1 0.65 -9.74 -2.82
C MET A 1 0.05 -11.00 -2.24
N GLY A 2 -0.47 -11.90 -3.07
CA GLY A 2 -1.03 -13.17 -2.60
C GLY A 2 0.08 -14.13 -2.17
N LYS A 3 -0.24 -15.06 -1.26
CA LYS A 3 0.71 -16.03 -0.70
C LYS A 3 1.32 -17.01 -1.73
N ARG A 4 0.66 -17.17 -2.88
CA ARG A 4 1.04 -18.04 -3.99
C ARG A 4 1.17 -17.25 -5.31
N ALA A 5 1.43 -15.95 -5.22
CA ALA A 5 1.61 -15.11 -6.40
C ALA A 5 2.78 -15.61 -7.29
N PRO A 6 2.71 -15.44 -8.63
CA PRO A 6 3.76 -15.85 -9.57
C PRO A 6 5.16 -15.33 -9.24
N ILE A 7 5.23 -14.20 -8.54
CA ILE A 7 6.45 -13.62 -7.99
C ILE A 7 6.26 -13.34 -6.50
N GLY A 8 7.17 -13.85 -5.67
CA GLY A 8 7.14 -13.60 -4.24
C GLY A 8 7.37 -12.12 -3.90
N PRO A 9 6.87 -11.63 -2.76
CA PRO A 9 6.91 -10.21 -2.42
C PRO A 9 8.33 -9.65 -2.30
N LYS A 10 9.28 -10.44 -1.82
CA LYS A 10 10.70 -10.04 -1.73
C LYS A 10 11.32 -9.80 -3.10
N ALA A 11 11.04 -10.67 -4.07
CA ALA A 11 11.60 -10.55 -5.42
C ALA A 11 11.04 -9.33 -6.15
N LEU A 12 9.73 -9.09 -6.04
CA LEU A 12 9.11 -7.88 -6.60
C LEU A 12 9.61 -6.61 -5.91
N PHE A 13 9.77 -6.63 -4.58
CA PHE A 13 10.31 -5.48 -3.85
C PHE A 13 11.76 -5.17 -4.27
N GLN A 14 12.62 -6.18 -4.42
CA GLN A 14 13.99 -6.00 -4.86
C GLN A 14 14.08 -5.39 -6.26
N SER A 15 13.22 -5.81 -7.20
CA SER A 15 13.20 -5.22 -8.54
C SER A 15 12.78 -3.74 -8.50
N LEU A 16 11.79 -3.39 -7.67
CA LEU A 16 11.39 -2.00 -7.44
C LEU A 16 12.51 -1.19 -6.79
N GLU A 17 13.26 -1.75 -5.85
CA GLU A 17 14.40 -1.07 -5.23
C GLU A 17 15.53 -0.78 -6.23
N VAL A 18 15.78 -1.67 -7.19
CA VAL A 18 16.76 -1.43 -8.26
C VAL A 18 16.32 -0.26 -9.16
N LEU A 19 15.04 -0.22 -9.52
CA LEU A 19 14.50 0.76 -10.47
C LEU A 19 14.23 2.12 -9.83
N LEU A 20 13.74 2.14 -8.61
CA LEU A 20 13.13 3.31 -7.98
C LEU A 20 13.80 3.68 -6.64
N LYS A 21 14.81 2.92 -6.18
CA LYS A 21 15.72 3.22 -5.05
C LYS A 21 15.04 3.83 -3.81
N GLY A 22 14.56 2.97 -2.92
CA GLY A 22 14.13 3.35 -1.59
C GLY A 22 12.79 4.07 -1.53
N GLN A 23 12.02 4.12 -2.63
CA GLN A 23 10.70 4.76 -2.68
C GLN A 23 9.59 3.88 -2.12
N PHE A 24 9.83 2.57 -2.01
CA PHE A 24 8.85 1.60 -1.54
C PHE A 24 9.25 1.02 -0.19
N GLU A 25 8.25 0.50 0.50
CA GLU A 25 8.40 -0.31 1.69
C GLU A 25 7.64 -1.62 1.48
N LEU A 26 8.28 -2.74 1.84
CA LEU A 26 7.65 -4.04 1.90
C LEU A 26 7.13 -4.28 3.31
N ILE A 27 5.82 -4.46 3.44
CA ILE A 27 5.13 -4.68 4.71
C ILE A 27 4.51 -6.08 4.70
N PRO A 28 5.07 -7.04 5.45
CA PRO A 28 4.41 -8.31 5.72
C PRO A 28 3.10 -8.08 6.50
N VAL A 29 2.09 -8.88 6.21
CA VAL A 29 0.77 -8.77 6.86
C VAL A 29 0.27 -10.14 7.31
N GLU A 30 -0.56 -10.16 8.33
CA GLU A 30 -1.29 -11.34 8.75
C GLU A 30 -2.68 -11.32 8.11
N HIS A 31 -2.84 -12.05 7.01
CA HIS A 31 -4.10 -12.16 6.28
C HIS A 31 -4.27 -13.58 5.71
N PRO A 32 -5.51 -14.11 5.58
CA PRO A 32 -5.74 -15.44 5.01
C PRO A 32 -5.14 -15.60 3.61
N THR A 33 -5.30 -14.58 2.75
CA THR A 33 -4.95 -14.66 1.32
C THR A 33 -3.68 -13.88 0.94
N ILE A 34 -3.37 -12.82 1.70
CA ILE A 34 -2.36 -11.82 1.33
C ILE A 34 -1.13 -12.04 2.22
N GLU A 35 0.05 -12.08 1.62
CA GLU A 35 1.33 -12.24 2.33
C GLU A 35 1.95 -10.88 2.70
N ALA A 36 1.88 -9.92 1.78
CA ALA A 36 2.50 -8.62 1.97
C ALA A 36 1.87 -7.52 1.10
N VAL A 37 2.06 -6.28 1.54
CA VAL A 37 1.78 -5.05 0.80
C VAL A 37 3.10 -4.38 0.46
N ILE A 38 3.29 -4.02 -0.81
CA ILE A 38 4.39 -3.15 -1.24
C ILE A 38 3.79 -1.77 -1.50
N VAL A 39 4.20 -0.78 -0.70
CA VAL A 39 3.56 0.54 -0.67
C VAL A 39 4.61 1.63 -0.84
N ARG A 40 4.25 2.77 -1.44
CA ARG A 40 5.17 3.91 -1.51
C ARG A 40 5.33 4.51 -0.13
N LYS A 41 6.56 4.81 0.27
CA LYS A 41 6.84 5.55 1.51
C LYS A 41 6.15 6.91 1.54
N SER A 42 5.88 7.51 0.37
CA SER A 42 5.14 8.77 0.27
C SER A 42 3.72 8.68 0.79
N ASP A 43 3.08 7.51 0.72
CA ASP A 43 1.67 7.37 1.08
C ASP A 43 1.56 7.15 2.59
N LEU A 44 2.50 6.39 3.15
CA LEU A 44 2.66 6.24 4.62
C LEU A 44 3.01 7.55 5.33
N ARG A 45 3.56 8.55 4.63
CA ARG A 45 3.77 9.90 5.21
C ARG A 45 2.50 10.74 5.24
N LYS A 46 1.51 10.44 4.39
CA LYS A 46 0.25 11.18 4.30
C LYS A 46 -0.83 10.55 5.16
N LEU A 47 -0.84 9.22 5.25
CA LEU A 47 -1.82 8.45 6.01
C LEU A 47 -1.12 7.55 7.02
N PRO A 48 -1.59 7.50 8.28
CA PRO A 48 -1.06 6.60 9.29
C PRO A 48 -1.12 5.14 8.84
N ARG A 49 -0.01 4.41 8.98
CA ARG A 49 0.14 3.01 8.56
C ARG A 49 -0.91 2.09 9.17
N ASP A 50 -1.20 2.28 10.45
CA ASP A 50 -2.17 1.52 11.25
C ASP A 50 -3.62 1.66 10.77
N LYS A 51 -3.92 2.70 9.99
CA LYS A 51 -5.23 2.88 9.34
C LYS A 51 -5.19 2.53 7.86
N PHE A 52 -4.11 2.89 7.19
CA PHE A 52 -4.00 2.75 5.74
C PHE A 52 -3.87 1.30 5.29
N ILE A 53 -3.02 0.50 5.97
CA ILE A 53 -2.81 -0.89 5.59
C ILE A 53 -4.06 -1.74 5.79
N PRO A 54 -4.78 -1.67 6.93
CA PRO A 54 -6.02 -2.44 7.08
C PRO A 54 -7.08 -2.12 6.03
N MET A 55 -7.27 -0.83 5.68
CA MET A 55 -8.21 -0.43 4.62
C MET A 55 -7.85 -1.08 3.27
N LEU A 56 -6.56 -1.06 2.89
CA LEU A 56 -6.12 -1.72 1.66
C LEU A 56 -6.36 -3.24 1.68
N LEU A 57 -6.18 -3.88 2.84
CA LEU A 57 -6.39 -5.32 2.98
C LEU A 57 -7.86 -5.71 2.89
N GLU A 58 -8.76 -4.90 3.42
CA GLU A 58 -10.22 -5.11 3.33
C GLU A 58 -10.67 -5.10 1.86
N GLU A 59 -10.36 -4.04 1.13
CA GLU A 59 -10.76 -3.89 -0.28
C GLU A 59 -10.08 -4.92 -1.19
N ALA A 60 -8.77 -5.14 -1.03
CA ALA A 60 -8.06 -6.12 -1.83
C ALA A 60 -8.50 -7.55 -1.49
N GLY A 61 -8.68 -7.86 -0.21
CA GLY A 61 -9.06 -9.19 0.27
C GLY A 61 -10.44 -9.64 -0.23
N ALA A 62 -11.33 -8.71 -0.55
CA ALA A 62 -12.65 -9.00 -1.11
C ALA A 62 -12.62 -9.52 -2.55
N ILE A 63 -11.57 -9.22 -3.32
CA ILE A 63 -11.48 -9.53 -4.77
C ILE A 63 -10.29 -10.39 -5.15
N MET A 64 -9.32 -10.55 -4.26
CA MET A 64 -8.03 -11.16 -4.52
C MET A 64 -7.99 -12.61 -4.04
N ASP A 65 -7.40 -13.51 -4.84
CA ASP A 65 -7.03 -14.86 -4.42
C ASP A 65 -5.52 -14.98 -4.09
N GLU A 66 -5.11 -16.15 -3.59
CA GLU A 66 -3.72 -16.35 -3.13
C GLU A 66 -2.70 -16.26 -4.26
N THR A 67 -3.10 -16.44 -5.52
CA THR A 67 -2.22 -16.40 -6.70
C THR A 67 -2.11 -15.01 -7.34
N ASP A 68 -2.87 -14.04 -6.86
CA ASP A 68 -2.89 -12.72 -7.47
C ASP A 68 -1.70 -11.82 -7.09
N CYS A 69 -1.42 -10.87 -7.98
CA CYS A 69 -0.57 -9.70 -7.72
C CYS A 69 -1.34 -8.43 -8.12
N LEU A 70 -2.04 -7.83 -7.15
CA LEU A 70 -2.88 -6.66 -7.40
C LEU A 70 -2.06 -5.36 -7.37
N ARG A 71 -2.20 -4.53 -8.42
CA ARG A 71 -1.76 -3.13 -8.41
C ARG A 71 -2.93 -2.26 -7.95
N VAL A 72 -2.82 -1.69 -6.76
CA VAL A 72 -3.84 -0.79 -6.21
C VAL A 72 -3.45 0.66 -6.49
N GLU A 73 -4.41 1.45 -6.95
CA GLU A 73 -4.29 2.90 -7.08
C GLU A 73 -5.06 3.55 -5.93
N VAL A 74 -4.45 4.53 -5.27
CA VAL A 74 -5.02 5.22 -4.12
C VAL A 74 -5.08 6.71 -4.44
N GLU A 75 -6.29 7.24 -4.50
CA GLU A 75 -6.54 8.67 -4.64
C GLU A 75 -6.76 9.29 -3.25
N ILE A 76 -6.01 10.35 -2.94
CA ILE A 76 -6.10 11.06 -1.65
C ILE A 76 -6.47 12.51 -1.95
N SER A 77 -7.67 12.93 -1.53
CA SER A 77 -8.16 14.30 -1.66
C SER A 77 -8.20 14.99 -0.30
N VAL A 78 -7.68 16.22 -0.22
CA VAL A 78 -7.68 17.04 1.00
C VAL A 78 -8.33 18.38 0.70
N SER A 79 -9.35 18.76 1.48
CA SER A 79 -10.00 20.07 1.40
C SER A 79 -9.70 20.86 2.68
N VAL A 80 -9.29 22.12 2.53
CA VAL A 80 -9.00 23.02 3.63
C VAL A 80 -9.83 24.29 3.47
N THR A 81 -10.64 24.61 4.48
CA THR A 81 -11.37 25.87 4.58
C THR A 81 -10.88 26.62 5.81
N ARG A 82 -10.43 27.87 5.64
CA ARG A 82 -10.02 28.74 6.74
C ARG A 82 -10.67 30.11 6.59
N GLU A 83 -11.27 30.60 7.66
CA GLU A 83 -11.69 31.98 7.80
C GLU A 83 -10.54 32.74 8.47
N VAL A 84 -10.05 33.80 7.83
CA VAL A 84 -8.99 34.65 8.37
C VAL A 84 -9.62 36.01 8.67
N ARG A 85 -9.48 36.50 9.90
CA ARG A 85 -9.90 37.86 10.30
C ARG A 85 -8.64 38.71 10.44
N GLU A 86 -8.60 39.86 9.77
CA GLU A 86 -7.63 40.91 10.07
C GLU A 86 -8.14 41.74 11.27
N GLU A 87 -7.23 42.07 12.20
CA GLU A 87 -7.48 43.05 13.27
C GLU A 87 -7.42 44.49 12.74
#